data_AF-A0A529LSC0-F1
#
_entry.id   AF-A0A529LSC0-F1
#
_cell.length_a   1.000
_cell.length_b   1.000
_cell.length_c   1.000
_cell.angle_alpha   90.00
_cell.angle_beta   90.00
_cell.angle_gamma   90.00
#
_symmetry.space_group_name_H-M   'P 1'
#
loop_
_entity.id
_entity.type
_entity.pdbx_description
1 polymer ?
#
loop_
_entity_poly.entity_id
_entity_poly.type
_entity_poly.pdbx_seq_one_letter_code
_entity_poly.pdbx_strand_id
1 'polypeptide(L)'
;PGIMLAGAMRAYANRWAACPSETVAVFTNNDDGHRTARDLAAKDVHIATVIDTRPEAKARGDYRLIAGGMVTGSRGRLGLKSIEVQANGRSEWIECGALGV
;
A
#
# COMPACT_ATOMS: atom_id res chain seq x y z
N PRO A 1 -4.59 13.66 4.48
CA PRO A 1 -4.21 13.58 3.04
C PRO A 1 -3.28 12.39 2.81
N GLY A 2 -3.46 11.62 1.72
CA GLY A 2 -2.57 10.49 1.37
C GLY A 2 -3.22 9.10 1.38
N ILE A 3 -4.47 8.95 1.83
CA ILE A 3 -5.23 7.69 1.70
C ILE A 3 -6.18 7.84 0.51
N MET A 4 -6.17 6.88 -0.41
CA MET A 4 -7.06 6.86 -1.58
C MET A 4 -7.23 5.45 -2.13
N LEU A 5 -8.14 5.27 -3.09
CA LEU A 5 -8.32 3.99 -3.77
C LEU A 5 -7.05 3.56 -4.50
N ALA A 6 -6.65 2.30 -4.34
CA ALA A 6 -5.50 1.71 -5.03
C ALA A 6 -5.63 1.85 -6.56
N GLY A 7 -6.82 1.59 -7.10
CA GLY A 7 -7.10 1.79 -8.53
C GLY A 7 -6.93 3.24 -9.00
N ALA A 8 -7.20 4.22 -8.13
CA ALA A 8 -6.98 5.63 -8.44
C ALA A 8 -5.48 5.96 -8.45
N MET A 9 -4.69 5.47 -7.50
CA MET A 9 -3.23 5.61 -7.53
C MET A 9 -2.65 5.05 -8.84
N ARG A 10 -3.06 3.83 -9.21
CA ARG A 10 -2.66 3.20 -10.47
C ARG A 10 -3.03 4.05 -11.68
N ALA A 11 -4.25 4.60 -11.71
CA ALA A 11 -4.70 5.44 -12.81
C ALA A 11 -3.88 6.74 -12.92
N TYR A 12 -3.62 7.43 -11.79
CA TYR A 12 -2.80 8.63 -11.76
C TYR A 12 -1.38 8.38 -12.26
N ALA A 13 -0.74 7.30 -11.80
CA ALA A 13 0.60 6.93 -12.23
C ALA A 13 0.65 6.60 -13.72
N ASN A 14 -0.30 5.82 -14.23
CA ASN A 14 -0.28 5.37 -15.62
C ASN A 14 -0.70 6.44 -16.63
N ARG A 15 -1.71 7.25 -16.32
CA ARG A 15 -2.28 8.22 -17.27
C ARG A 15 -1.64 9.59 -17.19
N TRP A 16 -1.11 9.98 -16.03
CA TRP A 16 -0.54 11.32 -15.81
C TRP A 16 0.86 11.33 -15.22
N ALA A 17 1.50 10.16 -15.04
CA ALA A 17 2.82 10.05 -14.39
C ALA A 17 2.87 10.75 -13.02
N ALA A 18 1.75 10.73 -12.29
CA ALA A 18 1.61 11.39 -10.99
C ALA A 18 1.38 10.33 -9.89
N CYS A 19 2.13 10.43 -8.80
CA CYS A 19 1.95 9.60 -7.61
C CYS A 19 1.83 10.48 -6.37
N PRO A 20 0.93 10.19 -5.41
CA PRO A 20 0.78 11.00 -4.19
C PRO A 20 2.02 10.97 -3.27
N SER A 21 2.91 9.98 -3.44
CA SER A 21 4.18 9.89 -2.73
C SER A 21 5.16 8.97 -3.47
N GLU A 22 6.45 9.20 -3.28
CA GLU A 22 7.50 8.29 -3.75
C GLU A 22 7.48 6.92 -3.03
N THR A 23 6.92 6.87 -1.81
CA THR A 23 6.80 5.64 -1.02
C THR A 23 5.35 5.41 -0.60
N VAL A 24 4.80 4.28 -1.03
CA VAL A 24 3.37 3.96 -0.84
C VAL A 24 3.19 2.58 -0.23
N ALA A 25 2.10 2.42 0.53
CA ALA A 25 1.59 1.12 0.95
C ALA A 25 0.30 0.80 0.19
N VAL A 26 0.01 -0.49 0.01
CA VAL A 26 -1.27 -0.96 -0.57
C VAL A 26 -1.94 -1.90 0.41
N PHE A 27 -3.13 -1.54 0.88
CA PHE A 27 -4.03 -2.42 1.60
C PHE A 27 -5.05 -3.00 0.62
N THR A 28 -5.32 -4.30 0.72
CA THR A 28 -6.24 -4.96 -0.21
C THR A 28 -6.86 -6.21 0.40
N ASN A 29 -7.96 -6.65 -0.18
CA ASN A 29 -8.59 -7.94 0.10
C ASN A 29 -8.66 -8.84 -1.15
N ASN A 30 -8.04 -8.41 -2.25
CA ASN A 30 -8.13 -9.08 -3.54
C ASN A 30 -6.87 -8.83 -4.40
N ASP A 31 -6.86 -9.45 -5.58
CA ASP A 31 -5.71 -9.47 -6.46
C ASP A 31 -5.43 -8.12 -7.16
N ASP A 32 -6.39 -7.20 -7.20
CA ASP A 32 -6.22 -5.90 -7.85
C ASP A 32 -5.26 -4.99 -7.07
N GLY A 33 -5.17 -5.14 -5.74
CA GLY A 33 -4.16 -4.47 -4.94
C GLY A 33 -2.74 -4.91 -5.32
N HIS A 34 -2.53 -6.21 -5.50
CA HIS A 34 -1.25 -6.75 -5.98
C HIS A 34 -0.91 -6.29 -7.40
N ARG A 35 -1.91 -6.15 -8.28
CA ARG A 35 -1.72 -5.56 -9.61
C ARG A 35 -1.30 -4.10 -9.50
N THR A 36 -1.99 -3.33 -8.68
CA THR A 36 -1.66 -1.92 -8.42
C THR A 36 -0.24 -1.76 -7.89
N ALA A 37 0.17 -2.55 -6.90
CA ALA A 37 1.53 -2.51 -6.35
C ALA A 37 2.61 -2.75 -7.43
N ARG A 38 2.39 -3.72 -8.33
CA ARG A 38 3.32 -3.98 -9.44
C ARG A 38 3.34 -2.84 -10.46
N ASP A 39 2.17 -2.31 -10.83
CA ASP A 39 2.08 -1.24 -11.81
C ASP A 39 2.76 0.03 -11.28
N LEU A 40 2.63 0.32 -9.98
CA LEU A 40 3.33 1.42 -9.31
C LEU A 40 4.85 1.17 -9.22
N ALA A 41 5.28 -0.04 -8.85
CA ALA A 41 6.69 -0.40 -8.82
C ALA A 41 7.35 -0.29 -10.21
N ALA A 42 6.63 -0.66 -11.28
CA ALA A 42 7.09 -0.50 -12.67
C ALA A 42 7.18 0.97 -13.13
N LYS A 43 6.73 1.92 -12.30
CA LYS A 43 6.87 3.38 -12.47
C LYS A 43 7.83 3.98 -11.44
N ASP A 44 8.72 3.16 -10.88
CA ASP A 44 9.73 3.54 -9.89
C ASP A 44 9.16 4.09 -8.57
N VAL A 45 7.87 3.81 -8.29
CA VAL A 45 7.28 4.11 -6.98
C VAL A 45 7.67 3.02 -6.00
N HIS A 46 8.25 3.41 -4.86
CA HIS A 46 8.65 2.46 -3.83
C HIS A 46 7.42 1.91 -3.09
N ILE A 47 7.27 0.58 -3.10
CA ILE A 47 6.22 -0.12 -2.35
C ILE A 47 6.75 -0.48 -0.98
N ALA A 48 6.38 0.28 0.05
CA ALA A 48 6.77 0.02 1.43
C ALA A 48 6.27 -1.34 1.92
N THR A 49 5.01 -1.66 1.60
CA THR A 49 4.40 -2.95 1.91
C THR A 49 3.07 -3.12 1.15
N VAL A 50 2.70 -4.37 0.90
CA VAL A 50 1.34 -4.77 0.56
C VAL A 50 0.74 -5.50 1.76
N ILE A 51 -0.41 -5.05 2.23
CA ILE A 51 -1.19 -5.67 3.29
C ILE A 51 -2.40 -6.34 2.65
N ASP A 52 -2.46 -7.67 2.66
CA ASP A 52 -3.60 -8.43 2.18
C ASP A 52 -4.35 -9.03 3.36
N THR A 53 -5.67 -8.82 3.43
CA THR A 53 -6.51 -9.37 4.50
C THR A 53 -6.59 -10.89 4.49
N ARG A 54 -6.27 -11.54 3.35
CA ARG A 54 -6.33 -12.99 3.18
C ARG A 54 -5.07 -13.66 3.76
N PRO A 55 -5.18 -14.60 4.72
CA PRO A 55 -4.03 -15.29 5.30
C PRO A 55 -3.19 -16.10 4.30
N GLU A 56 -3.82 -16.58 3.23
CA GLU A 56 -3.22 -17.39 2.17
C GLU A 56 -2.63 -16.56 1.02
N ALA A 57 -2.66 -15.24 1.12
CA ALA A 57 -2.16 -14.34 0.09
C ALA A 57 -0.68 -14.60 -0.20
N LYS A 58 -0.31 -14.48 -1.48
CA LYS A 58 1.06 -14.64 -1.97
C LYS A 58 1.50 -13.38 -2.68
N ALA A 59 2.75 -12.96 -2.46
CA ALA A 59 3.32 -11.83 -3.16
C ALA A 59 3.33 -12.13 -4.66
N ARG A 60 2.91 -11.16 -5.47
CA ARG A 60 2.89 -11.29 -6.94
C ARG A 60 3.99 -10.49 -7.62
N GLY A 61 4.79 -9.76 -6.86
CA GLY A 61 5.92 -8.95 -7.31
C GLY A 61 6.94 -8.78 -6.18
N ASP A 62 7.95 -7.95 -6.44
CA ASP A 62 9.03 -7.68 -5.49
C ASP A 62 8.63 -6.57 -4.52
N TYR A 63 7.96 -6.96 -3.44
CA TYR A 63 7.59 -6.11 -2.32
C TYR A 63 7.37 -6.95 -1.07
N ARG A 64 7.46 -6.30 0.09
CA ARG A 64 7.05 -6.89 1.37
C ARG A 64 5.55 -7.17 1.35
N LEU A 65 5.14 -8.42 1.63
CA LEU A 65 3.73 -8.79 1.82
C LEU A 65 3.47 -9.10 3.30
N ILE A 66 2.39 -8.53 3.84
CA ILE A 66 1.79 -8.91 5.11
C ILE A 66 0.43 -9.55 4.82
N ALA A 67 0.39 -10.89 4.80
CA ALA A 67 -0.83 -11.67 4.61
C ALA A 67 -1.61 -11.79 5.92
N GLY A 68 -2.94 -11.83 5.84
CA GLY A 68 -3.82 -11.77 7.01
C GLY A 68 -3.70 -10.47 7.80
N GLY A 69 -3.25 -9.40 7.17
CA GLY A 69 -2.97 -8.12 7.82
C GLY A 69 -4.12 -7.14 7.73
N MET A 70 -4.18 -6.21 8.69
CA MET A 70 -5.15 -5.13 8.75
C MET A 70 -4.44 -3.81 9.05
N VAL A 71 -4.87 -2.72 8.40
CA VAL A 71 -4.45 -1.37 8.80
C VAL A 71 -5.33 -0.91 9.96
N THR A 72 -4.74 -0.60 11.11
CA THR A 72 -5.46 -0.23 12.35
C THR A 72 -5.31 1.23 12.74
N GLY A 73 -4.36 1.94 12.13
CA GLY A 73 -4.06 3.32 12.46
C GLY A 73 -3.31 4.05 11.36
N SER A 74 -3.33 5.38 11.42
CA SER A 74 -2.60 6.26 10.50
C SER A 74 -2.04 7.46 11.25
N ARG A 75 -0.84 7.91 10.91
CA ARG A 75 -0.18 9.09 11.51
C ARG A 75 0.23 10.09 10.44
N GLY A 76 0.07 11.37 10.77
CA GLY A 76 0.41 12.48 9.89
C GLY A 76 -0.33 13.78 10.25
N ARG A 77 0.24 14.95 9.91
CA ARG A 77 -0.39 16.27 10.14
C ARG A 77 -0.84 16.93 8.84
N LEU A 78 0.09 17.11 7.90
CA LEU A 78 -0.15 17.70 6.58
C LEU A 78 -0.09 16.67 5.44
N GLY A 79 -0.19 15.38 5.79
CA GLY A 79 -0.01 14.25 4.90
C GLY A 79 0.29 13.00 5.71
N LEU A 80 -0.02 11.84 5.15
CA LEU A 80 0.30 10.55 5.76
C LEU A 80 1.82 10.41 5.88
N LYS A 81 2.28 9.86 7.00
CA LYS A 81 3.69 9.55 7.25
C LYS A 81 3.89 8.08 7.62
N SER A 82 2.92 7.49 8.32
CA SER A 82 2.94 6.07 8.60
C SER A 82 1.54 5.51 8.81
N ILE A 83 1.46 4.19 8.64
CA ILE A 83 0.30 3.36 8.95
C ILE A 83 0.66 2.35 10.03
N GLU A 84 -0.30 2.00 10.86
CA GLU A 84 -0.17 0.87 11.78
C GLU A 84 -0.78 -0.35 11.11
N VAL A 85 -0.03 -1.45 11.08
CA VAL A 85 -0.48 -2.72 10.55
C VAL A 85 -0.48 -3.75 11.66
N GLN A 86 -1.61 -4.43 11.83
CA GLN A 86 -1.77 -5.57 12.71
C GLN A 86 -1.80 -6.86 11.90
N ALA A 87 -0.98 -7.84 12.26
CA ALA A 87 -0.98 -9.18 11.69
C ALA A 87 -0.44 -10.18 12.71
N ASN A 88 -1.00 -11.40 12.74
CA ASN A 88 -0.55 -12.49 13.63
C ASN A 88 -0.41 -12.08 15.12
N GLY A 89 -1.35 -11.27 15.61
CA GLY A 89 -1.36 -10.78 17.00
C GLY A 89 -0.29 -9.73 17.34
N ARG A 90 0.44 -9.21 16.34
CA ARG A 90 1.44 -8.15 16.51
C ARG A 90 1.03 -6.90 15.73
N SER A 91 1.46 -5.75 16.21
CA SER A 91 1.29 -4.46 15.53
C SER A 91 2.66 -3.85 15.23
N GLU A 92 2.80 -3.25 14.06
CA GLU A 92 3.98 -2.49 13.67
C GLU A 92 3.58 -1.20 12.93
N TRP A 93 4.40 -0.17 13.09
CA TRP A 93 4.26 1.07 12.32
C TRP A 93 5.15 1.00 11.08
N ILE A 94 4.57 1.30 9.92
CA ILE A 94 5.25 1.29 8.62
C ILE A 94 5.18 2.68 8.02
N GLU A 95 6.34 3.25 7.72
CA GLU A 95 6.45 4.55 7.07
C GLU A 95 5.98 4.46 5.61
N CYS A 96 5.07 5.36 5.24
CA CYS A 96 4.62 5.56 3.87
C CYS A 96 3.98 6.96 3.73
N GLY A 97 4.19 7.60 2.59
CA GLY A 97 3.57 8.90 2.31
C GLY A 97 2.16 8.79 1.71
N ALA A 98 1.76 7.59 1.26
CA ALA A 98 0.41 7.32 0.82
C ALA A 98 -0.01 5.85 1.06
N LEU A 99 -1.31 5.63 1.22
CA LEU A 99 -1.95 4.32 1.36
C LEU A 99 -3.03 4.13 0.29
N GLY A 100 -2.86 3.13 -0.58
CA GLY A 100 -3.88 2.67 -1.51
C GLY A 100 -4.77 1.62 -0.85
N VAL A 101 -6.10 1.79 -0.88
CA VAL A 101 -7.09 0.81 -0.35
C VAL A 101 -7.94 0.17 -1.43
#